data_AF-X0XGS0-F1
#
_entry.id   AF-X0XGS0-F1
#
_cell.length_a   1.000
_cell.length_b   1.000
_cell.length_c   1.000
_cell.angle_alpha   90.00
_cell.angle_beta   90.00
_cell.angle_gamma   90.00
#
_symmetry.space_group_name_H-M   'P 1'
#
loop_
_entity.id
_entity.type
_entity.pdbx_description
1 polymer ?
#
loop_
_entity_poly.entity_id
_entity_poly.type
_entity_poly.pdbx_seq_one_letter_code
_entity_poly.pdbx_strand_id
1 'polypeptide(L)'
;MQNIKDQIMSSLNKVEKWVEDHNYKGYDPADGLTSYFRPLTFGNLFLDRLLQQLVWRSPINIRPLVGVKPLDSCIGRGYMAWGYLTMLSITGNEGYKEKAVLCLEWLIKNKSQGFKHYSWGKMFDFASRGGRQGKYEPITVWSSLIGQAFLDAYEIIGNEKYLKVAESICNWILEIPRN
;
A
#
# COMPACT_ATOMS: atom_id res chain seq x y z
N MET A 1 -28.58 -9.70 -22.24
CA MET A 1 -27.66 -8.72 -21.60
C MET A 1 -27.19 -9.32 -20.30
N GLN A 2 -25.87 -9.38 -20.06
CA GLN A 2 -25.34 -9.80 -18.75
C GLN A 2 -25.88 -8.84 -17.69
N ASN A 3 -26.35 -9.35 -16.55
CA ASN A 3 -26.77 -8.52 -15.42
C ASN A 3 -25.58 -7.66 -14.96
N ILE A 4 -25.81 -6.37 -14.66
CA ILE A 4 -24.77 -5.44 -14.17
C ILE A 4 -24.06 -6.01 -12.94
N LYS A 5 -24.80 -6.69 -12.05
CA LYS A 5 -24.24 -7.34 -10.86
C LYS A 5 -23.20 -8.40 -11.24
N ASP A 6 -23.50 -9.22 -12.25
CA ASP A 6 -22.59 -10.27 -12.71
C ASP A 6 -21.34 -9.69 -13.36
N GLN A 7 -21.47 -8.57 -14.08
CA GLN A 7 -20.33 -7.86 -14.67
C GLN A 7 -19.41 -7.27 -13.60
N ILE A 8 -19.98 -6.67 -12.55
CA ILE A 8 -19.22 -6.14 -11.41
C ILE A 8 -18.50 -7.28 -10.70
N MET A 9 -19.21 -8.35 -10.34
CA MET A 9 -18.62 -9.51 -9.67
C MET A 9 -17.52 -10.17 -10.51
N SER A 10 -17.72 -10.30 -11.83
CA SER A 10 -16.69 -10.82 -12.71
C SER A 10 -15.43 -9.94 -12.72
N SER A 11 -15.62 -8.62 -12.69
CA SER A 11 -14.50 -7.67 -12.68
C SER A 11 -13.76 -7.68 -11.34
N LEU A 12 -14.49 -7.73 -10.22
CA LEU A 12 -13.92 -7.86 -8.88
C LEU A 12 -13.10 -9.15 -8.74
N ASN A 13 -13.66 -10.29 -9.14
CA ASN A 13 -12.95 -11.58 -9.07
C ASN A 13 -11.69 -11.58 -9.94
N LYS A 14 -11.69 -10.90 -11.09
CA LYS A 14 -10.51 -10.78 -11.95
C LYS A 14 -9.40 -9.96 -11.30
N VAL A 15 -9.71 -8.81 -10.70
CA VAL A 15 -8.70 -7.98 -10.04
C VAL A 15 -8.18 -8.65 -8.78
N GLU A 16 -9.06 -9.24 -7.97
CA GLU A 16 -8.68 -10.02 -6.78
C GLU A 16 -7.72 -11.15 -7.15
N LYS A 17 -8.11 -11.98 -8.13
CA LYS A 17 -7.27 -13.08 -8.60
C LYS A 17 -5.92 -12.59 -9.12
N TRP A 18 -5.92 -11.50 -9.90
CA TRP A 18 -4.66 -10.94 -10.40
C TRP A 18 -3.74 -10.48 -9.27
N VAL A 19 -4.28 -9.81 -8.24
CA VAL A 19 -3.49 -9.37 -7.07
C VAL A 19 -2.93 -10.56 -6.29
N GLU A 20 -3.73 -11.61 -6.09
CA GLU A 20 -3.33 -12.84 -5.39
C GLU A 20 -2.27 -13.62 -6.16
N ASP A 21 -2.45 -13.82 -7.47
CA ASP A 21 -1.48 -14.49 -8.34
C ASP A 21 -0.12 -13.74 -8.36
N HIS A 22 -0.13 -12.42 -8.10
CA HIS A 22 1.08 -11.58 -7.99
C HIS A 22 1.57 -11.39 -6.54
N ASN A 23 1.02 -12.13 -5.57
CA ASN A 23 1.39 -12.06 -4.15
C ASN A 23 1.32 -10.63 -3.57
N TYR A 24 0.34 -9.83 -4.00
CA TYR A 24 0.16 -8.43 -3.59
C TYR A 24 1.33 -7.50 -3.93
N LYS A 25 2.16 -7.87 -4.91
CA LYS A 25 3.28 -7.06 -5.40
C LYS A 25 2.92 -6.37 -6.70
N GLY A 26 3.37 -5.13 -6.85
CA GLY A 26 3.09 -4.32 -8.03
C GLY A 26 4.15 -3.27 -8.29
N TYR A 27 4.07 -2.68 -9.48
CA TYR A 27 4.82 -1.47 -9.82
C TYR A 27 4.13 -0.24 -9.23
N ASP A 28 4.93 0.77 -8.86
CA ASP A 28 4.45 2.02 -8.27
C ASP A 28 4.95 3.21 -9.11
N PRO A 29 4.17 4.30 -9.26
CA PRO A 29 4.62 5.51 -9.95
C PRO A 29 5.96 6.10 -9.46
N ALA A 30 6.36 5.80 -8.23
CA ALA A 30 7.56 6.29 -7.58
C ALA A 30 8.72 5.27 -7.58
N ASP A 31 8.55 4.07 -8.14
CA ASP A 31 9.52 2.96 -8.02
C ASP A 31 10.79 3.11 -8.87
N GLY A 32 10.88 4.13 -9.71
CA GLY A 32 12.03 4.34 -10.60
C GLY A 32 13.37 4.49 -9.88
N LEU A 33 13.37 4.91 -8.61
CA LEU A 33 14.56 4.96 -7.76
C LEU A 33 15.03 3.59 -7.25
N THR A 34 14.34 2.51 -7.61
CA THR A 34 14.84 1.13 -7.42
C THR A 34 15.64 0.63 -8.62
N SER A 35 15.77 1.46 -9.67
CA SER A 35 16.53 1.16 -10.88
C SER A 35 18.03 1.00 -10.63
N TYR A 36 18.68 0.14 -11.42
CA TYR A 36 20.15 0.03 -11.48
C TYR A 36 20.85 1.32 -11.90
N PHE A 37 20.12 2.26 -12.50
CA PHE A 37 20.66 3.56 -12.90
C PHE A 37 20.62 4.61 -11.79
N ARG A 38 20.06 4.31 -10.61
CA ARG A 38 20.06 5.25 -9.48
C ARG A 38 21.45 5.78 -9.10
N PRO A 39 22.55 4.99 -9.12
CA PRO A 39 23.89 5.54 -8.87
C PRO A 39 24.29 6.68 -9.83
N LEU A 40 23.73 6.73 -11.04
CA LEU A 40 23.98 7.80 -12.02
C LEU A 40 23.30 9.13 -11.65
N THR A 41 22.49 9.17 -10.60
CA THR A 41 21.92 10.42 -10.08
C THR A 41 22.90 11.15 -9.16
N PHE A 42 24.02 10.53 -8.79
CA PHE A 42 25.07 11.10 -7.93
C PHE A 42 24.55 11.68 -6.60
N GLY A 43 23.43 11.16 -6.09
CA GLY A 43 22.78 11.72 -4.90
C GLY A 43 22.21 13.13 -5.11
N ASN A 44 22.00 13.57 -6.35
CA ASN A 44 21.35 14.82 -6.70
C ASN A 44 19.82 14.64 -6.81
N LEU A 45 19.08 15.49 -6.10
CA LEU A 45 17.61 15.39 -6.00
C LEU A 45 16.91 15.62 -7.35
N PHE A 46 17.44 16.52 -8.18
CA PHE A 46 16.88 16.76 -9.50
C PHE A 46 17.07 15.56 -10.43
N LEU A 47 18.24 14.92 -10.41
CA LEU A 47 18.50 13.72 -11.20
C LEU A 47 17.66 12.52 -10.73
N ASP A 48 17.45 12.36 -9.41
CA ASP A 48 16.50 11.37 -8.89
C ASP A 48 15.09 11.58 -9.44
N ARG A 49 14.60 12.83 -9.44
CA ARG A 49 13.30 13.16 -10.01
C ARG A 49 13.24 12.84 -11.50
N LEU A 50 14.29 13.16 -12.26
CA LEU A 50 14.35 12.84 -13.68
C LEU A 50 14.29 11.33 -13.93
N LEU A 51 15.15 10.54 -13.27
CA LEU A 51 15.15 9.08 -13.40
C LEU A 51 13.77 8.50 -13.07
N GLN A 52 13.19 8.92 -11.95
CA GLN A 52 11.87 8.47 -11.52
C GLN A 52 10.77 8.81 -12.54
N GLN A 53 10.75 10.05 -13.06
CA GLN A 53 9.76 10.46 -14.06
C GLN A 53 9.95 9.73 -15.39
N LEU A 54 11.20 9.49 -15.83
CA LEU A 54 11.48 8.73 -17.05
C LEU A 54 10.94 7.31 -16.96
N VAL A 55 11.15 6.63 -15.82
CA VAL A 55 10.59 5.28 -15.60
C VAL A 55 9.07 5.31 -15.53
N TRP A 56 8.49 6.26 -14.82
CA TRP A 56 7.03 6.33 -14.64
C TRP A 56 6.29 6.70 -15.92
N ARG A 57 6.77 7.71 -16.65
CA ARG A 57 6.09 8.30 -17.81
C ARG A 57 6.46 7.67 -19.13
N SER A 58 7.30 6.63 -19.13
CA SER A 58 7.63 5.90 -20.35
C SER A 58 6.36 5.31 -20.99
N PRO A 59 6.16 5.45 -22.31
CA PRO A 59 4.97 4.93 -23.00
C PRO A 59 4.92 3.39 -23.03
N ILE A 60 6.07 2.75 -22.80
CA ILE A 60 6.20 1.30 -22.63
C ILE A 60 6.79 1.00 -21.25
N ASN A 61 6.47 -0.15 -20.69
CA ASN A 61 6.98 -0.52 -19.37
C ASN A 61 8.47 -0.87 -19.42
N ILE A 62 9.33 0.11 -19.20
CA ILE A 62 10.80 -0.08 -19.19
C ILE A 62 11.35 -0.67 -17.89
N ARG A 63 10.50 -0.85 -16.87
CA ARG A 63 10.91 -1.32 -15.53
C ARG A 63 11.75 -2.60 -15.55
N PRO A 64 11.37 -3.66 -16.31
CA PRO A 64 12.20 -4.86 -16.39
C PRO A 64 13.60 -4.62 -16.96
N LEU A 65 13.74 -3.67 -17.90
CA LEU A 65 15.02 -3.33 -18.53
C LEU A 65 15.94 -2.57 -17.58
N VAL A 66 15.35 -1.72 -16.74
CA VAL A 66 16.10 -0.86 -15.82
C VAL A 66 16.24 -1.46 -14.41
N GLY A 67 15.85 -2.72 -14.23
CA GLY A 67 16.00 -3.47 -12.98
C GLY A 67 14.94 -3.21 -11.90
N VAL A 68 13.90 -2.43 -12.21
CA VAL A 68 12.80 -2.15 -11.29
C VAL A 68 11.91 -3.39 -11.22
N LYS A 69 11.69 -3.91 -10.01
CA LYS A 69 10.87 -5.10 -9.75
C LYS A 69 9.56 -4.72 -9.06
N PRO A 70 8.47 -5.49 -9.24
CA PRO A 70 7.28 -5.32 -8.43
C PRO A 70 7.61 -5.53 -6.94
N LEU A 71 7.10 -4.64 -6.09
CA LEU A 71 7.32 -4.67 -4.64
C LEU A 71 6.00 -4.73 -3.89
N ASP A 72 6.07 -5.16 -2.63
CA ASP A 72 4.93 -5.08 -1.72
C ASP A 72 4.49 -3.62 -1.52
N SER A 73 3.19 -3.42 -1.30
CA SER A 73 2.62 -2.11 -1.01
C SER A 73 1.77 -2.17 0.25
N CYS A 74 2.14 -1.41 1.29
CA CYS A 74 1.35 -1.33 2.51
C CYS A 74 -0.04 -0.75 2.23
N ILE A 75 -0.12 0.33 1.44
CA ILE A 75 -1.43 0.90 1.06
C ILE A 75 -2.22 -0.06 0.18
N GLY A 76 -1.56 -0.78 -0.74
CA GLY A 76 -2.20 -1.80 -1.56
C GLY A 76 -2.82 -2.91 -0.71
N ARG A 77 -2.09 -3.43 0.28
CA ARG A 77 -2.62 -4.41 1.24
C ARG A 77 -3.70 -3.84 2.13
N GLY A 78 -3.62 -2.57 2.51
CA GLY A 78 -4.70 -1.87 3.23
C GLY A 78 -6.00 -1.84 2.43
N TYR A 79 -5.93 -1.49 1.14
CA TYR A 79 -7.09 -1.52 0.25
C TYR A 79 -7.62 -2.92 0.01
N MET A 80 -6.75 -3.93 -0.13
CA MET A 80 -7.21 -5.32 -0.24
C MET A 80 -7.91 -5.78 1.04
N ALA A 81 -7.36 -5.49 2.22
CA ALA A 81 -8.02 -5.77 3.50
C ALA A 81 -9.40 -5.12 3.56
N TRP A 82 -9.49 -3.83 3.19
CA TRP A 82 -10.75 -3.10 3.18
C TRP A 82 -11.78 -3.70 2.21
N GLY A 83 -11.34 -4.04 1.00
CA GLY A 83 -12.18 -4.71 0.00
C GLY A 83 -12.69 -6.07 0.48
N TYR A 84 -11.82 -6.88 1.09
CA TYR A 84 -12.20 -8.17 1.66
C TYR A 84 -13.18 -8.04 2.82
N LEU A 85 -12.98 -7.07 3.72
CA LEU A 85 -13.95 -6.77 4.80
C LEU A 85 -15.31 -6.36 4.23
N THR A 86 -15.30 -5.52 3.20
CA THR A 86 -16.53 -5.12 2.48
C THR A 86 -17.23 -6.36 1.89
N MET A 87 -16.49 -7.25 1.25
CA MET A 87 -17.04 -8.48 0.68
C MET A 87 -17.56 -9.43 1.76
N LEU A 88 -16.88 -9.54 2.91
CA LEU A 88 -17.36 -10.30 4.06
C LEU A 88 -18.70 -9.76 4.55
N SER A 89 -18.84 -8.46 4.77
CA SER A 89 -20.09 -7.83 5.23
C SER A 89 -21.26 -8.02 4.25
N ILE A 90 -20.99 -8.00 2.95
CA ILE A 90 -22.04 -8.13 1.91
C ILE A 90 -22.42 -9.60 1.68
N THR A 91 -21.48 -10.52 1.76
CA THR A 91 -21.69 -11.92 1.33
C THR A 91 -21.77 -12.92 2.47
N GLY A 92 -21.28 -12.58 3.66
CA GLY A 92 -21.11 -13.51 4.78
C GLY A 92 -20.08 -14.61 4.53
N ASN A 93 -19.29 -14.52 3.45
CA ASN A 93 -18.32 -15.56 3.11
C ASN A 93 -17.05 -15.42 3.96
N GLU A 94 -16.86 -16.35 4.90
CA GLU A 94 -15.71 -16.41 5.80
C GLU A 94 -14.35 -16.50 5.08
N GLY A 95 -14.28 -16.95 3.82
CA GLY A 95 -13.05 -16.91 3.05
C GLY A 95 -12.50 -15.49 2.87
N TYR A 96 -13.37 -14.47 2.80
CA TYR A 96 -12.93 -13.07 2.77
C TYR A 96 -12.40 -12.60 4.12
N LYS A 97 -12.93 -13.13 5.23
CA LYS A 97 -12.40 -12.84 6.56
C LYS A 97 -10.96 -13.32 6.69
N GLU A 98 -10.66 -14.55 6.23
CA GLU A 98 -9.29 -15.09 6.25
C GLU A 98 -8.34 -14.20 5.44
N LYS A 99 -8.73 -13.81 4.22
CA LYS A 99 -7.93 -12.91 3.37
C LYS A 99 -7.71 -11.53 3.99
N ALA A 100 -8.75 -10.94 4.60
CA ALA A 100 -8.65 -9.68 5.31
C ALA A 100 -7.68 -9.77 6.49
N VAL A 101 -7.82 -10.80 7.33
CA VAL A 101 -6.94 -11.06 8.48
C VAL A 101 -5.49 -11.22 8.01
N LEU A 102 -5.23 -11.99 6.95
CA LEU A 102 -3.88 -12.15 6.41
C LEU A 102 -3.26 -10.82 5.97
N CYS A 103 -4.03 -9.94 5.34
CA CYS A 103 -3.55 -8.61 4.95
C CYS A 103 -3.26 -7.73 6.18
N LEU A 104 -4.14 -7.71 7.17
CA LEU A 104 -3.99 -6.91 8.39
C LEU A 104 -2.80 -7.38 9.25
N GLU A 105 -2.64 -8.69 9.44
CA GLU A 105 -1.49 -9.27 10.15
C GLU A 105 -0.18 -8.97 9.44
N TRP A 106 -0.18 -9.04 8.09
CA TRP A 106 0.99 -8.62 7.32
C TRP A 106 1.31 -7.13 7.56
N LEU A 107 0.30 -6.26 7.62
CA LEU A 107 0.49 -4.83 7.88
C LEU A 107 1.05 -4.57 9.28
N ILE A 108 0.52 -5.24 10.30
CA ILE A 108 1.04 -5.18 11.68
C ILE A 108 2.53 -5.54 11.70
N LYS A 109 2.90 -6.64 11.03
CA LYS A 109 4.29 -7.10 10.94
C LYS A 109 5.20 -6.15 10.15
N ASN A 110 4.66 -5.43 9.16
CA ASN A 110 5.40 -4.58 8.24
C ASN A 110 5.16 -3.08 8.48
N LYS A 111 4.93 -2.66 9.73
CA LYS A 111 4.90 -1.24 10.10
C LYS A 111 6.25 -0.56 9.83
N SER A 112 6.22 0.76 9.68
CA SER A 112 7.43 1.58 9.57
C SER A 112 8.36 1.38 10.78
N GLN A 113 9.63 1.12 10.48
CA GLN A 113 10.67 0.90 11.48
C GLN A 113 11.12 2.23 12.12
N GLY A 114 11.50 2.20 13.38
CA GLY A 114 11.95 3.40 14.12
C GLY A 114 10.82 4.28 14.68
N PHE A 115 9.56 3.97 14.38
CA PHE A 115 8.40 4.67 14.95
C PHE A 115 7.79 3.86 16.09
N LYS A 116 7.49 4.54 17.21
CA LYS A 116 6.82 3.94 18.37
C LYS A 116 5.43 3.40 17.99
N HIS A 117 4.67 4.22 17.27
CA HIS A 117 3.30 3.94 16.88
C HIS A 117 3.20 3.30 15.49
N TYR A 118 2.07 2.65 15.21
CA TYR A 118 1.79 2.08 13.91
C TYR A 118 1.64 3.17 12.84
N SER A 119 2.38 2.98 11.76
CA SER A 119 2.39 3.85 10.58
C SER A 119 3.05 3.09 9.43
N TRP A 120 2.83 3.55 8.19
CA TRP A 120 3.37 2.90 7.00
C TRP A 120 3.86 3.90 5.96
N GLY A 121 4.92 3.51 5.26
CA GLY A 121 5.52 4.23 4.14
C GLY A 121 5.73 3.34 2.92
N LYS A 122 6.51 3.85 1.97
CA LYS A 122 6.91 3.10 0.77
C LYS A 122 8.04 2.11 1.07
N MET A 123 8.12 1.05 0.26
CA MET A 123 9.20 0.05 0.30
C MET A 123 10.53 0.52 -0.34
N PHE A 124 10.61 1.79 -0.72
CA PHE A 124 11.74 2.38 -1.44
C PHE A 124 11.73 3.91 -1.24
N ASP A 125 12.86 4.55 -1.57
CA ASP A 125 12.98 6.01 -1.52
C ASP A 125 12.21 6.66 -2.66
N PHE A 126 11.67 7.85 -2.42
CA PHE A 126 10.91 8.61 -3.42
C PHE A 126 11.38 10.07 -3.45
N ALA A 127 11.54 10.61 -4.65
CA ALA A 127 11.83 12.03 -4.83
C ALA A 127 10.53 12.79 -5.15
N SER A 128 10.07 13.59 -4.19
CA SER A 128 8.90 14.48 -4.31
C SER A 128 9.33 15.90 -4.65
N ARG A 129 8.38 16.82 -4.86
CA ARG A 129 8.67 18.26 -4.98
C ARG A 129 9.23 18.86 -3.68
N GLY A 130 8.79 18.35 -2.52
CA GLY A 130 9.22 18.83 -1.20
C GLY A 130 10.57 18.28 -0.72
N GLY A 131 11.12 17.26 -1.38
CA GLY A 131 12.39 16.65 -1.00
C GLY A 131 12.45 15.16 -1.31
N ARG A 132 13.40 14.47 -0.70
CA ARG A 132 13.40 13.00 -0.66
C ARG A 132 12.58 12.52 0.52
N GLN A 133 11.75 11.52 0.28
CA GLN A 133 11.15 10.70 1.30
C GLN A 133 11.90 9.38 1.36
N GLY A 134 12.34 9.01 2.55
CA GLY A 134 13.07 7.77 2.79
C GLY A 134 12.18 6.54 2.69
N LYS A 135 12.79 5.40 2.36
CA LYS A 135 12.19 4.09 2.50
C LYS A 135 11.66 3.89 3.93
N TYR A 136 10.45 3.36 4.04
CA TYR A 136 9.68 3.19 5.28
C TYR A 136 9.30 4.47 6.02
N GLU A 137 9.65 5.66 5.51
CA GLU A 137 9.22 6.90 6.13
C GLU A 137 7.68 6.99 6.05
N PRO A 138 6.99 7.13 7.20
CA PRO A 138 5.54 7.16 7.25
C PRO A 138 4.91 8.20 6.32
N ILE A 139 3.83 7.79 5.68
CA ILE A 139 2.97 8.68 4.89
C ILE A 139 1.66 8.83 5.65
N THR A 140 1.31 10.07 6.02
CA THR A 140 0.11 10.34 6.82
C THR A 140 -1.15 9.80 6.16
N VAL A 141 -1.36 10.15 4.89
CA VAL A 141 -2.54 9.70 4.13
C VAL A 141 -2.62 8.17 4.06
N TRP A 142 -1.50 7.48 3.85
CA TRP A 142 -1.51 6.01 3.77
C TRP A 142 -1.83 5.40 5.13
N SER A 143 -1.20 5.90 6.19
CA SER A 143 -1.42 5.41 7.55
C SER A 143 -2.86 5.64 7.99
N SER A 144 -3.45 6.79 7.66
CA SER A 144 -4.86 7.08 7.93
C SER A 144 -5.81 6.15 7.18
N LEU A 145 -5.58 5.90 5.89
CA LEU A 145 -6.42 4.99 5.08
C LEU A 145 -6.29 3.53 5.54
N ILE A 146 -5.09 3.08 5.88
CA ILE A 146 -4.88 1.76 6.48
C ILE A 146 -5.59 1.70 7.84
N GLY A 147 -5.56 2.78 8.62
CA GLY A 147 -6.30 2.88 9.88
C GLY A 147 -7.80 2.68 9.74
N GLN A 148 -8.42 3.18 8.66
CA GLN A 148 -9.83 2.92 8.38
C GLN A 148 -10.09 1.41 8.19
N ALA A 149 -9.23 0.70 7.46
CA ALA A 149 -9.37 -0.75 7.31
C ALA A 149 -9.24 -1.49 8.66
N PHE A 150 -8.43 -1.01 9.59
CA PHE A 150 -8.35 -1.57 10.95
C PHE A 150 -9.60 -1.27 11.80
N LEU A 151 -10.20 -0.08 11.65
CA LEU A 151 -11.47 0.24 12.30
C LEU A 151 -12.61 -0.65 11.79
N ASP A 152 -12.75 -0.77 10.47
CA ASP A 152 -13.74 -1.67 9.85
C ASP A 152 -13.50 -3.13 10.30
N ALA A 153 -12.25 -3.56 10.41
CA ALA A 153 -11.94 -4.90 10.91
C ALA A 153 -12.37 -5.10 12.36
N TYR A 154 -12.24 -4.09 13.22
CA TYR A 154 -12.75 -4.14 14.58
C TYR A 154 -14.28 -4.26 14.59
N GLU A 155 -14.98 -3.43 13.82
CA GLU A 155 -16.44 -3.43 13.78
C GLU A 155 -17.03 -4.72 13.20
N ILE A 156 -16.41 -5.27 12.15
CA ILE A 156 -16.93 -6.43 11.41
C ILE A 156 -16.48 -7.76 12.07
N ILE A 157 -15.22 -7.85 12.49
CA ILE A 157 -14.63 -9.10 13.02
C ILE A 157 -14.71 -9.15 14.56
N GLY A 158 -14.82 -8.02 15.24
CA GLY A 158 -14.96 -7.94 16.69
C GLY A 158 -13.66 -8.16 17.47
N ASN A 159 -12.48 -8.05 16.83
CA ASN A 159 -11.20 -8.27 17.51
C ASN A 159 -10.57 -6.94 17.97
N GLU A 160 -10.50 -6.72 19.28
CA GLU A 160 -9.94 -5.51 19.90
C GLU A 160 -8.51 -5.17 19.45
N LYS A 161 -7.72 -6.14 18.99
CA LYS A 161 -6.36 -5.86 18.50
C LYS A 161 -6.36 -4.85 17.36
N TYR A 162 -7.38 -4.87 16.50
CA TYR A 162 -7.48 -3.96 15.36
C TYR A 162 -7.81 -2.54 15.81
N LEU A 163 -8.68 -2.39 16.81
CA LEU A 163 -8.93 -1.08 17.44
C LEU A 163 -7.65 -0.51 18.06
N LYS A 164 -6.87 -1.33 18.78
CA LYS A 164 -5.58 -0.90 19.37
C LYS A 164 -4.57 -0.42 18.32
N VAL A 165 -4.56 -1.05 17.15
CA VAL A 165 -3.73 -0.59 16.02
C VAL A 165 -4.24 0.76 15.50
N ALA A 166 -5.55 0.91 15.30
CA ALA A 166 -6.15 2.18 14.86
C ALA A 166 -5.88 3.33 15.86
N GLU A 167 -6.03 3.08 17.16
CA GLU A 167 -5.71 4.04 18.22
C GLU A 167 -4.22 4.44 18.19
N SER A 168 -3.32 3.49 17.97
CA SER A 168 -1.89 3.78 17.81
C SER A 168 -1.61 4.69 16.62
N ILE A 169 -2.30 4.50 15.48
CA ILE A 169 -2.19 5.38 14.32
C ILE A 169 -2.66 6.80 14.67
N CYS A 170 -3.77 6.94 15.42
CA CYS A 170 -4.24 8.24 15.89
C CYS A 170 -3.18 8.95 16.76
N ASN A 171 -2.56 8.22 17.68
CA ASN A 171 -1.48 8.76 18.50
C ASN A 171 -0.28 9.18 17.64
N TRP A 172 0.09 8.40 16.63
CA TRP A 172 1.13 8.79 15.68
C TRP A 172 0.78 10.12 14.99
N ILE A 173 -0.43 10.27 14.46
CA ILE A 173 -0.88 11.49 13.77
C ILE A 173 -0.83 12.71 14.70
N LEU A 174 -1.23 12.55 15.97
CA LEU A 174 -1.21 13.62 16.96
C LEU A 174 0.21 14.06 17.36
N GLU A 175 1.20 13.18 17.23
CA GLU A 175 2.62 13.48 17.51
C GLU A 175 3.34 14.13 16.32
N ILE A 176 2.76 14.13 15.10
CA ILE A 176 3.37 14.77 13.94
C ILE A 176 3.37 16.29 14.14
N PRO A 177 4.53 16.98 14.00
CA PRO A 177 4.59 18.43 14.07
C PRO A 177 3.63 19.07 13.06
N ARG A 178 2.79 19.99 13.53
CA ARG A 178 1.99 20.85 12.65
C ARG A 178 2.91 21.95 12.13
N ASN A 179 3.30 21.85 10.86
CA ASN A 179 3.94 22.95 10.14
C ASN A 179 2.94 24.07 9.86
#